data_AF-A0A939D015-F1
#
_entry.id   AF-A0A939D015-F1
#
_cell.length_a   1.000
_cell.length_b   1.000
_cell.length_c   1.000
_cell.angle_alpha   90.00
_cell.angle_beta   90.00
_cell.angle_gamma   90.00
#
_symmetry.space_group_name_H-M   'P 1'
#
loop_
_entity.id
_entity.type
_entity.pdbx_description
1 polymer ?
#
loop_
_entity_poly.entity_id
_entity_poly.type
_entity_poly.pdbx_seq_one_letter_code
_entity_poly.pdbx_strand_id
1 'polypeptide(L)' 'MTAQELETQLLSLTPAQKVEAIRILTQGININNHGITKTPGVMGTDACIAGTRIPVWLLGSYRRQGATTDYAN' A
#
# COMPACT_ATOMS: atom_id res chain seq x y z
N MET A 1 -3.00 25.82 -3.94
CA MET A 1 -1.84 25.68 -3.04
C MET A 1 -0.67 25.21 -3.85
N THR A 2 0.48 25.85 -3.69
CA THR A 2 1.76 25.37 -4.23
C THR A 2 2.37 24.33 -3.28
N ALA A 3 3.30 23.51 -3.77
CA ALA A 3 3.99 22.53 -2.92
C ALA A 3 4.76 23.21 -1.77
N GLN A 4 5.31 24.40 -2.01
CA GLN A 4 6.04 25.19 -1.02
C GLN A 4 5.14 25.76 0.09
N GLU A 5 3.92 26.19 -0.26
CA GLU A 5 2.92 26.63 0.73
C GLU A 5 2.52 25.46 1.64
N LEU A 6 2.34 24.27 1.08
CA LEU A 6 2.00 23.07 1.84
C LEU A 6 3.12 22.65 2.79
N GLU A 7 4.37 22.67 2.33
CA GLU A 7 5.54 22.35 3.15
C GLU A 7 5.63 23.27 4.37
N THR A 8 5.45 24.57 4.16
CA THR A 8 5.47 25.57 5.24
C THR A 8 4.38 25.30 6.28
N GLN A 9 3.18 24.93 5.84
CA GLN A 9 2.06 24.57 6.72
C GLN A 9 2.31 23.26 7.48
N LEU A 10 2.95 22.27 6.86
CA LEU A 10 3.28 21.00 7.53
C LEU A 10 4.39 21.17 8.57
N LEU A 11 5.36 22.06 8.31
CA LEU A 11 6.46 22.33 9.23
C LEU A 11 5.99 23.02 10.52
N SER A 12 4.95 23.85 10.46
CA SER A 12 4.41 24.58 11.61
C SER A 12 3.50 23.74 12.53
N LEU A 13 3.16 22.51 12.14
CA LEU A 13 2.33 21.61 12.95
C LEU A 13 3.05 21.09 14.19
N THR A 14 2.29 20.89 15.26
CA THR A 14 2.74 20.10 16.42
C THR A 14 2.93 18.63 16.05
N PRO A 15 3.69 17.84 16.83
CA PRO A 15 3.87 16.40 16.56
C PRO A 15 2.54 15.63 16.43
N ALA A 16 1.55 15.92 17.28
CA ALA A 16 0.23 15.29 17.22
C ALA A 16 -0.52 15.64 15.92
N GLN A 17 -0.46 16.91 15.50
CA GLN A 17 -1.07 17.36 14.25
C GLN A 17 -0.35 16.78 13.02
N LYS A 18 0.96 16.56 13.07
CA LYS A 18 1.70 15.89 12.00
C LYS A 18 1.23 14.45 11.81
N VAL A 19 1.01 13.71 12.90
CA VAL A 19 0.46 12.34 12.84
C VAL A 19 -0.92 12.35 12.18
N GLU A 20 -1.77 13.29 12.57
CA GLU A 20 -3.10 13.42 12.00
C GLU A 20 -3.08 13.82 10.52
N ALA A 21 -2.19 14.73 10.12
CA ALA A 21 -1.97 15.09 8.74
C ALA A 21 -1.52 13.89 7.90
N ILE A 22 -0.59 13.07 8.40
CA ILE A 22 -0.18 11.83 7.73
C ILE A 22 -1.37 10.88 7.57
N ARG A 23 -2.20 10.70 8.60
CA ARG A 23 -3.39 9.84 8.54
C ARG A 23 -4.35 10.29 7.44
N ILE A 24 -4.68 11.58 7.39
CA ILE A 24 -5.57 12.17 6.38
C ILE A 24 -4.98 12.04 4.97
N LEU A 25 -3.71 12.40 4.80
CA LEU A 25 -3.03 12.30 3.51
C LEU A 25 -2.99 10.85 3.03
N THR A 26 -2.68 9.89 3.90
CA THR A 26 -2.65 8.47 3.55
C THR A 26 -4.03 7.94 3.15
N GLN A 27 -5.12 8.46 3.72
CA GLN A 27 -6.48 8.12 3.30
C GLN A 27 -6.79 8.60 1.87
N GLY A 28 -6.31 9.79 1.49
CA GLY A 28 -6.43 10.34 0.13
C GLY A 28 -5.44 9.76 -0.88
N ILE A 29 -4.28 9.26 -0.41
CA ILE A 29 -3.24 8.59 -1.21
C ILE A 29 -3.58 7.10 -1.45
N ASN A 30 -4.82 6.67 -1.19
CA ASN A 30 -5.31 5.37 -1.67
C ASN A 30 -5.55 5.41 -3.20
N ILE A 31 -4.55 5.91 -3.92
CA ILE A 31 -4.43 6.00 -5.36
C ILE A 31 -4.06 4.61 -5.82
N ASN A 32 -5.07 3.84 -6.22
CA ASN A 32 -4.98 2.83 -7.27
C ASN A 32 -3.96 1.71 -7.08
N ASN A 33 -3.45 1.44 -5.87
CA ASN A 33 -2.64 0.25 -5.64
C ASN A 33 -3.53 -0.99 -5.48
N HIS A 34 -4.44 -1.21 -6.45
CA HIS A 34 -5.31 -2.37 -6.57
C HIS A 34 -4.54 -3.66 -6.88
N GLY A 35 -3.22 -3.67 -6.68
CA GLY A 35 -2.44 -4.89 -6.74
C GLY A 35 -2.49 -5.68 -5.43
N ILE A 36 -2.51 -5.01 -4.27
CA ILE A 36 -2.32 -5.66 -2.97
C ILE A 36 -3.28 -5.10 -1.94
N THR A 37 -4.03 -5.97 -1.26
CA THR A 37 -4.92 -5.61 -0.14
C THR A 37 -4.61 -6.45 1.09
N LYS A 38 -4.73 -5.83 2.27
CA LYS A 38 -4.75 -6.52 3.57
C LYS A 38 -6.15 -6.41 4.16
N THR A 39 -6.83 -7.54 4.29
CA THR A 39 -8.19 -7.60 4.83
C THR A 39 -8.16 -8.40 6.14
N PRO A 40 -8.57 -7.81 7.28
CA PRO A 40 -8.68 -8.55 8.53
C PRO A 40 -9.51 -9.82 8.35
N GLY A 41 -9.01 -10.95 8.85
CA GLY A 41 -9.69 -12.25 8.74
C GLY A 41 -9.53 -12.98 7.40
N VAL A 42 -8.81 -12.42 6.42
CA VAL A 42 -8.43 -13.12 5.18
C VAL A 42 -6.96 -13.55 5.27
N MET A 43 -6.68 -14.85 5.12
CA MET A 43 -5.32 -15.42 5.14
C MET A 43 -4.47 -14.91 6.33
N GLY A 44 -5.04 -14.85 7.53
CA GLY A 44 -4.31 -14.36 8.71
C GLY A 44 -3.95 -12.86 8.68
N THR A 45 -4.64 -12.05 7.85
CA THR A 45 -4.32 -10.62 7.61
C THR A 45 -3.04 -10.40 6.79
N ASP A 46 -2.57 -11.45 6.10
CA ASP A 46 -1.49 -11.32 5.13
C ASP A 46 -1.89 -10.44 3.94
N ALA A 47 -0.89 -9.81 3.34
CA ALA A 47 -1.07 -9.10 2.09
C ALA A 47 -1.44 -10.09 0.99
N CYS A 48 -2.61 -9.89 0.38
CA CYS A 48 -3.11 -10.68 -0.75
C CYS A 48 -3.15 -9.83 -2.01
N ILE A 49 -3.09 -10.48 -3.18
CA ILE A 49 -3.41 -9.80 -4.44
C ILE A 49 -4.85 -9.32 -4.38
N ALA A 50 -5.10 -8.05 -4.69
CA ALA A 50 -6.41 -7.44 -4.49
C ALA A 50 -7.50 -8.22 -5.24
N GLY A 51 -8.65 -8.40 -4.60
CA GLY A 51 -9.77 -9.17 -5.15
C GLY A 51 -9.56 -10.70 -5.11
N THR A 52 -8.44 -11.18 -4.58
CA THR A 52 -8.16 -12.61 -4.44
C THR A 52 -7.82 -12.97 -2.99
N ARG A 53 -7.80 -14.27 -2.69
CA ARG A 53 -7.17 -14.80 -1.46
C ARG A 53 -5.79 -15.40 -1.75
N ILE A 54 -5.05 -14.85 -2.71
CA ILE A 54 -3.70 -15.29 -3.07
C ILE A 54 -2.70 -14.42 -2.29
N PRO A 55 -1.99 -14.95 -1.28
CA PRO A 55 -1.00 -14.17 -0.54
C PRO A 55 0.18 -13.78 -1.42
N VAL A 56 0.71 -12.57 -1.26
CA VAL A 56 1.89 -12.09 -2.00
C VAL A 56 3.11 -12.97 -1.71
N TRP A 57 3.25 -13.46 -0.46
CA TRP A 57 4.35 -14.34 -0.08
C TRP A 57 4.35 -15.66 -0.86
N LEU A 58 3.16 -16.14 -1.28
CA LEU A 58 3.01 -17.39 -2.04
C LEU A 58 3.60 -17.23 -3.44
N LEU A 59 3.31 -16.12 -4.12
CA LEU A 59 3.92 -15.79 -5.42
C LEU A 59 5.44 -15.64 -5.32
N GLY A 60 5.92 -15.00 -4.24
CA GLY A 60 7.35 -14.92 -3.95
C GLY A 60 7.99 -16.29 -3.72
N SER A 61 7.28 -17.24 -3.11
CA SER A 61 7.73 -18.61 -2.92
C SER A 61 7.86 -19.37 -4.24
N TYR A 62 6.85 -19.29 -5.12
CA TYR A 62 6.91 -19.90 -6.44
C TYR A 62 8.06 -19.36 -7.29
N ARG A 63 8.27 -18.03 -7.26
CA ARG A 63 9.40 -17.41 -7.96
C ARG A 63 10.75 -17.94 -7.46
N ARG A 64 10.92 -18.13 -6.14
CA ARG A 64 12.14 -18.75 -5.57
C ARG A 64 12.33 -20.21 -5.99
N GLN A 65 11.24 -20.90 -6.32
CA GLN A 65 11.26 -22.27 -6.85
C GLN A 65 11.42 -22.33 -8.37
N GLY A 66 11.62 -21.20 -9.05
CA GLY A 66 11.88 -21.14 -10.49
C GLY A 66 10.64 -20.90 -11.35
N ALA A 67 9.47 -20.62 -10.75
CA ALA A 67 8.30 -20.24 -11.54
C ALA A 67 8.51 -18.89 -12.23
N THR A 68 8.24 -18.86 -13.54
CA THR A 68 8.24 -17.65 -14.37
C THR A 68 6.84 -17.35 -14.86
N THR A 69 6.53 -16.07 -15.06
CA THR A 69 5.33 -15.68 -15.80
C THR A 69 5.53 -16.03 -17.26
N ASP A 70 4.84 -17.06 -17.74
CA ASP A 70 4.81 -17.37 -19.17
C ASP A 70 3.76 -16.49 -19.86
N TYR A 71 4.21 -15.67 -20.80
CA TYR A 71 3.37 -14.94 -21.74
C TYR A 71 3.65 -15.51 -23.13
N ALA A 72 3.34 -16.79 -23.34
CA ALA A 72 3.33 -17.34 -24.68
C ALA A 72 2.25 -16.59 -25.49
N ASN A 73 2.69 -15.85 -26.50
CA ASN A 73 1.85 -15.30 -27.56
C ASN A 73 1.17 -16.43 -28.35
#